data_AF-A0A855XPU4-F1
#
_entry.id   AF-A0A855XPU4-F1
#
_cell.length_a   1.000
_cell.length_b   1.000
_cell.length_c   1.000
_cell.angle_alpha   90.00
_cell.angle_beta   90.00
_cell.angle_gamma   90.00
#
_symmetry.space_group_name_H-M   'P 1'
#
loop_
_entity.id
_entity.type
_entity.pdbx_description
1 polymer ?
#
loop_
_entity_poly.entity_id
_entity_poly.type
_entity_poly.pdbx_seq_one_letter_code
_entity_poly.pdbx_strand_id
1 'polypeptide(L)' 'MELAKRFLMIIVNMIGELWMGFYRRNSDFYDKQTSGAKSKLGYYAFIIGTAVVTVGIVSWMYSRVYS' A
#
# COMPACT_ATOMS: atom_id res chain seq x y z
N MET A 1 10.37 7.27 12.64
CA MET A 1 10.10 5.81 12.63
C MET A 1 8.62 5.48 12.42
N GLU A 2 7.69 6.24 12.99
CA GLU A 2 6.26 5.94 12.88
C GLU A 2 5.73 6.01 11.43
N LEU A 3 6.09 7.05 10.66
CA LEU A 3 5.73 7.17 9.24
C LEU A 3 6.20 5.99 8.38
N ALA A 4 7.43 5.53 8.56
CA ALA A 4 7.97 4.38 7.86
C ALA A 4 7.22 3.08 8.22
N LYS A 5 6.83 2.93 9.49
CA LYS A 5 6.04 1.80 9.97
C LYS A 5 4.63 1.81 9.36
N ARG A 6 4.00 2.98 9.27
CA ARG A 6 2.70 3.19 8.61
C ARG A 6 2.78 2.88 7.11
N PHE A 7 3.85 3.33 6.45
CA PHE A 7 4.12 3.05 5.04
C PHE A 7 4.26 1.54 4.77
N LEU A 8 5.09 0.84 5.55
CA LEU A 8 5.25 -0.62 5.44
C LEU A 8 3.94 -1.37 5.69
N MET A 9 3.15 -0.95 6.69
CA MET A 9 1.84 -1.57 6.97
C MET A 9 0.87 -1.43 5.80
N ILE A 10 0.85 -0.26 5.14
CA ILE A 10 0.01 -0.03 3.97
C ILE A 10 0.49 -0.88 2.79
N ILE A 11 1.81 -0.95 2.53
CA ILE A 11 2.36 -1.80 1.46
C ILE A 11 1.97 -3.26 1.67
N VAL A 12 2.22 -3.81 2.86
CA VAL A 12 1.96 -5.24 3.15
C VAL A 12 0.47 -5.55 3.04
N ASN A 13 -0.41 -4.67 3.53
CA ASN A 13 -1.86 -4.87 3.43
C ASN A 13 -2.32 -4.82 1.96
N MET A 14 -1.80 -3.87 1.18
CA MET A 14 -2.14 -3.71 -0.23
C MET A 14 -1.63 -4.87 -1.10
N ILE A 15 -0.44 -5.42 -0.80
CA ILE A 15 0.04 -6.67 -1.40
C ILE A 15 -0.93 -7.82 -1.08
N GLY A 16 -1.34 -7.94 0.19
CA GLY A 16 -2.30 -8.96 0.64
C GLY A 16 -3.67 -8.86 -0.06
N GLU A 17 -4.21 -7.65 -0.18
CA GLU A 17 -5.49 -7.40 -0.88
C GLU A 17 -5.39 -7.72 -2.39
N LEU A 18 -4.26 -7.44 -3.03
CA LEU A 18 -4.02 -7.79 -4.43
C LEU A 18 -3.89 -9.31 -4.65
N TRP A 19 -3.23 -10.00 -3.72
CA TRP A 19 -3.02 -11.45 -3.82
C TRP A 19 -4.26 -12.28 -3.46
N MET A 20 -5.05 -11.88 -2.46
CA MET A 20 -6.26 -12.59 -2.05
C MET A 20 -7.50 -12.23 -2.90
N GLY A 21 -7.35 -11.31 -3.86
CA GLY A 21 -8.45 -10.65 -4.55
C GLY A 21 -9.16 -9.68 -3.60
N PHE A 22 -9.75 -8.61 -4.16
CA PHE A 22 -10.41 -7.51 -3.43
C PHE A 22 -11.67 -7.90 -2.62
N TYR A 23 -11.70 -9.08 -2.00
CA TYR A 23 -12.86 -9.67 -1.32
C TYR A 23 -13.33 -8.86 -0.09
N ARG A 24 -12.46 -8.05 0.51
CA ARG A 24 -12.82 -7.20 1.66
C ARG A 24 -11.89 -5.99 1.78
N ARG A 25 -12.08 -5.01 0.88
CA ARG A 25 -11.36 -3.73 0.94
C ARG A 25 -11.58 -3.07 2.30
N ASN A 26 -10.53 -3.02 3.12
CA ASN A 26 -10.62 -2.53 4.49
C ASN A 26 -10.32 -1.02 4.53
N SER A 27 -11.27 -0.19 4.05
CA SER A 27 -11.11 1.27 3.94
C SER A 27 -10.69 1.93 5.27
N ASP A 28 -11.25 1.44 6.39
CA ASP A 28 -10.97 1.97 7.73
C ASP A 28 -9.49 1.82 8.13
N PHE A 29 -8.81 0.79 7.62
CA PHE A 29 -7.38 0.60 7.87
C PHE A 29 -6.54 1.70 7.22
N TYR A 30 -6.84 2.03 5.97
CA TYR A 30 -6.12 3.06 5.23
C TYR A 30 -6.37 4.46 5.81
N ASP A 31 -7.61 4.75 6.20
CA ASP A 31 -7.98 6.03 6.85
C ASP A 31 -7.28 6.20 8.21
N LYS A 32 -7.19 5.13 9.01
CA LYS A 32 -6.50 5.20 10.32
C LYS A 32 -5.00 5.45 10.17
N GLN A 33 -4.37 4.85 9.16
CA GLN A 33 -2.95 5.03 8.89
C GLN A 33 -2.63 6.44 8.34
N THR A 34 -3.59 7.05 7.64
CA THR A 34 -3.45 8.36 6.99
C THR A 34 -4.02 9.54 7.79
N SER A 35 -4.72 9.28 8.90
CA SER A 35 -5.26 10.27 9.86
C SER A 35 -4.27 11.34 10.36
N GLY A 36 -2.96 11.08 10.29
CA GLY A 36 -1.91 12.06 10.64
C GLY A 36 -1.48 12.98 9.50
N ALA A 37 -2.01 12.82 8.28
CA ALA A 37 -1.64 13.63 7.13
C ALA A 37 -2.26 15.03 7.23
N LYS A 38 -1.46 16.00 7.68
CA LYS A 38 -1.87 17.42 7.79
C LYS A 38 -2.17 18.09 6.44
N SER A 39 -1.90 17.44 5.30
CA SER A 39 -2.08 18.01 3.96
C SER A 39 -2.59 16.99 2.94
N LYS A 40 -3.61 17.38 2.16
CA LYS A 40 -4.18 16.58 1.05
C LYS A 40 -3.13 16.17 0.01
N LEU A 41 -2.16 17.05 -0.27
CA LEU A 41 -1.08 16.77 -1.22
C LEU A 41 -0.16 15.64 -0.73
N GLY A 42 0.19 15.65 0.56
CA GLY A 42 1.00 14.60 1.17
C GLY A 42 0.29 13.26 1.19
N TYR A 43 -1.03 13.26 1.39
CA TYR A 43 -1.87 12.06 1.32
C TYR A 43 -1.84 11.43 -0.08
N TYR A 44 -2.10 12.22 -1.13
CA TYR A 44 -2.07 11.69 -2.50
C TYR A 44 -0.68 11.22 -2.92
N ALA A 45 0.37 11.98 -2.62
CA ALA A 45 1.75 11.58 -2.92
C ALA A 45 2.13 10.26 -2.22
N PHE A 46 1.69 10.10 -0.96
CA PHE A 46 1.92 8.89 -0.20
C PHE A 46 1.18 7.69 -0.81
N ILE A 47 -0.10 7.83 -1.16
CA ILE A 47 -0.88 6.75 -1.78
C ILE A 47 -0.30 6.34 -3.14
N ILE A 48 0.02 7.32 -3.99
CA ILE A 48 0.61 7.05 -5.31
C ILE A 48 1.95 6.33 -5.15
N GLY A 49 2.81 6.80 -4.25
CA GLY A 49 4.10 6.15 -3.98
C GLY A 49 3.92 4.71 -3.49
N THR A 50 2.95 4.49 -2.60
CA THR A 50 2.67 3.14 -2.08
C THR A 50 2.13 2.22 -3.18
N ALA A 51 1.25 2.72 -4.05
CA ALA A 51 0.72 1.96 -5.17
C ALA A 51 1.81 1.56 -6.17
N VAL A 52 2.68 2.49 -6.55
CA VAL A 52 3.80 2.22 -7.48
C VAL A 52 4.75 1.16 -6.91
N VAL A 53 5.10 1.28 -5.63
CA VAL A 53 5.96 0.29 -4.96
C VAL A 53 5.31 -1.08 -4.91
N THR A 54 4.02 -1.15 -4.53
CA THR A 54 3.29 -2.40 -4.47
C THR A 54 3.18 -3.07 -5.84
N VAL A 55 2.82 -2.32 -6.89
CA VAL A 55 2.77 -2.86 -8.26
C VAL A 55 4.16 -3.34 -8.71
N GLY A 56 5.22 -2.58 -8.44
CA GLY A 56 6.59 -2.99 -8.75
C GLY A 56 7.00 -4.30 -8.08
N ILE A 57 6.69 -4.47 -6.78
CA ILE A 57 6.96 -5.70 -6.03
C ILE A 57 6.18 -6.87 -6.62
N VAL A 58 4.88 -6.69 -6.86
CA VAL A 58 4.01 -7.76 -7.40
C VAL A 58 4.46 -8.16 -8.80
N SER A 59 4.75 -7.21 -9.70
CA SER A 59 5.27 -7.49 -11.04
C SER A 59 6.62 -8.21 -11.00
N TRP A 60 7.53 -7.80 -10.10
CA TRP A 60 8.82 -8.47 -9.93
C TRP A 60 8.67 -9.91 -9.41
N MET A 61 7.82 -10.12 -8.40
CA MET A 61 7.51 -11.45 -7.89
C MET A 61 6.90 -12.34 -8.98
N TYR A 62 5.96 -11.81 -9.75
CA TYR A 62 5.32 -12.54 -10.85
C TYR A 62 6.34 -12.94 -11.92
N SER A 63 7.23 -12.01 -12.31
CA SER A 63 8.32 -12.31 -13.23
C SER A 63 9.28 -13.38 -12.71
N ARG A 64 9.48 -13.51 -11.39
CA ARG A 64 10.33 -14.56 -10.81
C ARG A 64 9.65 -15.93 -10.71
N VAL A 65 8.33 -15.97 -10.64
CA VAL A 65 7.56 -17.22 -10.58
C VAL A 65 7.33 -17.81 -11.98
N TYR A 66 7.16 -16.95 -12.99
CA TYR A 66 6.82 -17.35 -14.36
C TYR A 66 7.95 -17.22 -15.38
N SER A 67 9.17 -16.85 -14.96
CA SER A 67 10.41 -16.89 -15.77
C SER A 67 11.33 -18.00 -15.29
#